data_AF-A0A5K1HFP4-F1
#
_entry.id   AF-A0A5K1HFP4-F1
#
_cell.length_a   1.000
_cell.length_b   1.000
_cell.length_c   1.000
_cell.angle_alpha   90.00
_cell.angle_beta   90.00
_cell.angle_gamma   90.00
#
_symmetry.space_group_name_H-M   'P 1'
#
loop_
_entity.id
_entity.type
_entity.pdbx_description
1 polymer ?
#
loop_
_entity_poly.entity_id
_entity_poly.type
_entity_poly.pdbx_seq_one_letter_code
_entity_poly.pdbx_strand_id
1 'polypeptide(L)'
;KFEDCMELLKKGVKNRTIRQTSMNAKSSRSHTIFQLLIEIQSSDGTFLKGRLNLCDLAGSEKINKKEAMGEDQLKELKNINLSLTTLGKVIYALSSGDKKAAGAF
;
A
#
# COMPACT_ATOMS: atom_id res chain seq x y z
N LYS A 1 18.01 12.10 13.72
CA LYS A 1 17.76 10.87 12.90
C LYS A 1 16.34 10.34 13.09
N PHE A 2 15.87 10.11 14.32
CA PHE A 2 14.47 9.73 14.56
C PHE A 2 13.50 10.87 14.22
N GLU A 3 13.83 12.08 14.65
CA GLU A 3 13.06 13.30 14.44
C GLU A 3 12.89 13.59 12.95
N ASP A 4 13.96 13.46 12.16
CA ASP A 4 13.96 13.63 10.70
C ASP A 4 13.03 12.59 10.04
N CYS A 5 13.06 11.33 10.49
CA CYS A 5 12.15 10.29 10.01
C CYS A 5 10.69 10.64 10.32
N MET A 6 10.42 11.13 11.54
CA MET A 6 9.08 11.55 11.95
C MET A 6 8.60 12.78 11.18
N GLU A 7 9.49 13.70 10.82
CA GLU A 7 9.15 14.85 9.98
C GLU A 7 8.78 14.41 8.55
N LEU A 8 9.60 13.54 7.94
CA LEU A 8 9.30 12.95 6.64
C LEU A 8 7.97 12.17 6.65
N LEU A 9 7.71 11.41 7.71
CA LEU A 9 6.46 10.70 7.89
C LEU A 9 5.28 11.68 7.96
N LYS A 10 5.36 12.73 8.79
CA LYS A 10 4.34 13.78 8.89
C LYS A 10 4.07 14.46 7.54
N LYS A 11 5.12 14.78 6.79
CA LYS A 11 5.02 15.37 5.45
C LYS A 11 4.32 14.42 4.48
N GLY A 12 4.69 13.13 4.49
CA GLY A 12 4.04 12.08 3.69
C GLY A 12 2.55 11.95 4.00
N VAL A 13 2.19 11.90 5.28
CA VAL A 13 0.79 11.85 5.74
C VAL A 13 0.01 13.09 5.29
N LYS A 14 0.58 14.30 5.42
CA LYS A 14 -0.09 15.53 4.96
C LYS A 14 -0.40 15.50 3.46
N ASN A 15 0.56 15.07 2.64
CA ASN A 15 0.36 14.97 1.18
C ASN A 15 -0.66 13.89 0.81
N ARG A 16 -0.71 12.79 1.57
CA ARG A 16 -1.76 11.77 1.42
C ARG A 16 -3.15 12.33 1.73
N THR A 17 -3.28 13.16 2.78
CA THR A 17 -4.55 13.81 3.15
C THR A 17 -5.05 14.79 2.09
N ILE A 18 -4.18 15.51 1.36
CA ILE A 18 -4.64 16.46 0.31
C ILE A 18 -5.34 15.76 -0.86
N ARG A 19 -5.00 14.49 -1.15
CA ARG A 19 -5.74 13.68 -2.15
C ARG A 19 -7.12 13.23 -1.66
N GLN A 20 -7.43 13.42 -0.39
CA GLN A 20 -8.69 13.06 0.22
C GLN A 20 -9.63 14.28 0.17
N THR A 21 -10.67 14.23 -0.67
CA THR A 21 -11.72 15.25 -0.67
C THR A 21 -12.75 14.96 0.45
N SER A 22 -13.49 16.00 0.84
CA SER A 22 -14.48 16.06 1.94
C SER A 22 -15.49 14.90 2.00
N MET A 23 -15.64 14.12 0.93
CA MET A 23 -16.64 13.07 0.80
C MET A 23 -16.17 11.68 1.24
N ASN A 24 -14.90 11.47 1.63
CA ASN A 24 -14.43 10.15 2.07
C ASN A 24 -13.34 10.22 3.13
N ALA A 25 -13.59 9.59 4.27
CA ALA A 25 -12.77 9.69 5.46
C ALA A 25 -11.48 8.85 5.34
N LYS A 26 -10.34 9.54 5.46
CA LYS A 26 -8.98 9.09 5.72
C LYS A 26 -8.52 7.85 4.94
N SER A 27 -7.61 8.09 4.00
CA SER A 27 -6.64 7.10 3.50
C SER A 27 -7.16 5.86 2.75
N SER A 28 -8.47 5.64 2.61
CA SER A 28 -9.05 4.43 2.01
C SER A 28 -8.76 4.23 0.52
N ARG A 29 -8.16 5.22 -0.16
CA ARG A 29 -8.07 5.27 -1.62
C ARG A 29 -6.66 5.18 -2.21
N SER A 30 -5.63 5.01 -1.38
CA SER A 30 -4.26 4.81 -1.86
C SER A 30 -3.45 3.89 -0.96
N HIS A 31 -2.65 3.03 -1.60
CA HIS A 31 -1.62 2.23 -0.93
C HIS A 31 -0.40 3.10 -0.67
N THR A 32 0.12 3.06 0.55
CA THR A 32 1.32 3.82 0.97
C THR A 32 2.41 2.87 1.41
N ILE A 33 3.64 3.15 0.99
CA ILE A 33 4.84 2.45 1.45
C ILE A 33 5.79 3.49 2.03
N PHE A 34 6.12 3.35 3.30
CA PHE A 34 7.20 4.12 3.94
C PHE A 34 8.42 3.20 4.10
N GLN A 35 9.52 3.56 3.45
CA GLN A 35 10.71 2.72 3.38
C GLN A 35 11.85 3.30 4.21
N LEU A 36 12.37 2.48 5.12
CA LEU A 36 13.58 2.75 5.88
C LEU A 36 14.73 1.91 5.30
N LEU A 37 15.78 2.59 4.86
CA LEU A 37 17.05 1.98 4.47
C LEU A 37 18.03 2.12 5.63
N ILE A 38 18.49 0.99 6.15
CA ILE A 38 19.38 0.92 7.31
C ILE A 38 20.71 0.38 6.80
N GLU A 39 21.78 1.13 7.03
CA GLU A 39 23.13 0.73 6.68
C GLU A 39 23.99 0.79 7.94
N ILE A 40 24.61 -0.35 8.28
CA ILE A 40 25.46 -0.49 9.45
C ILE A 40 26.84 -0.89 8.95
N GLN A 41 27.86 -0.11 9.31
CA GLN A 41 29.24 -0.49 9.08
C GLN A 41 29.75 -1.31 10.26
N SER A 42 30.21 -2.52 9.99
CA SER A 42 30.86 -3.40 10.94
C SER A 42 32.30 -2.94 11.22
N SER A 43 32.86 -3.38 12.34
CA SER A 43 34.24 -3.04 12.74
C SER A 43 35.31 -3.57 11.78
N ASP A 44 34.99 -4.59 10.99
CA ASP A 44 35.85 -5.15 9.94
C ASP A 44 35.76 -4.38 8.60
N GLY A 45 35.00 -3.29 8.56
CA GLY A 45 34.81 -2.46 7.36
C GLY A 45 33.70 -2.95 6.43
N THR A 46 33.03 -4.07 6.73
CA THR A 46 31.89 -4.54 5.95
C THR A 46 30.63 -3.72 6.22
N PHE A 47 29.67 -3.72 5.28
CA PHE A 47 28.38 -3.04 5.44
C PHE A 47 27.24 -4.05 5.44
N LEU A 48 26.41 -4.01 6.49
CA LEU A 48 25.11 -4.65 6.51
C LEU A 48 24.04 -3.66 6.06
N LYS A 49 23.33 -3.99 4.98
CA LYS A 49 22.23 -3.16 4.45
C LYS A 49 20.89 -3.87 4.68
N GLY A 50 20.02 -3.23 5.46
CA GLY A 50 18.65 -3.65 5.70
C GLY A 50 17.66 -2.70 5.03
N ARG A 51 16.52 -3.24 4.61
CA ARG A 51 15.39 -2.46 4.10
C ARG A 51 14.14 -2.88 4.84
N LEU A 52 13.51 -1.93 5.54
CA LEU A 52 12.23 -2.12 6.19
C LEU A 52 11.16 -1.33 5.43
N ASN A 53 10.17 -2.02 4.89
CA ASN A 53 9.02 -1.39 4.24
C ASN A 53 7.82 -1.46 5.19
N LEU A 54 7.28 -0.31 5.56
CA LEU A 54 6.02 -0.19 6.31
C LEU A 54 4.92 0.10 5.28
N CYS A 55 4.08 -0.90 5.03
CA CYS A 55 3.01 -0.82 4.04
C CYS A 55 1.67 -0.56 4.73
N ASP A 56 0.95 0.47 4.27
CA ASP A 56 -0.42 0.77 4.65
C ASP A 56 -1.31 0.70 3.39
N LEU A 57 -2.13 -0.34 3.32
CA LEU A 57 -2.94 -0.64 2.13
C LEU A 57 -4.31 0.05 2.19
N ALA A 58 -4.80 0.45 1.04
CA ALA A 58 -6.16 0.96 0.85
C ALA A 58 -7.23 -0.10 1.21
N GLY A 59 -8.46 0.35 1.43
CA GLY A 59 -9.59 -0.52 1.76
C GLY A 59 -10.07 -1.32 0.56
N SER A 60 -10.42 -2.59 0.76
CA SER A 60 -11.20 -3.35 -0.24
C SER A 60 -12.69 -3.15 0.03
N GLU A 61 -13.36 -2.42 -0.85
CA GLU A 61 -14.77 -2.09 -0.71
C GLU A 61 -15.55 -2.61 -1.92
N LYS A 62 -16.74 -3.19 -1.69
CA LYS A 62 -17.60 -3.67 -2.78
C LYS A 62 -18.34 -2.49 -3.43
N ILE A 63 -18.44 -2.50 -4.75
CA ILE A 63 -19.25 -1.52 -5.49
C ILE A 63 -20.74 -1.75 -5.18
N ASN A 64 -21.41 -0.77 -4.56
CA ASN A 64 -22.85 -0.79 -4.38
C ASN A 64 -23.56 -0.24 -5.63
N LYS A 65 -24.14 -1.12 -6.44
CA LYS A 65 -24.85 -0.73 -7.68
C LYS A 65 -26.10 0.13 -7.44
N LYS A 66 -26.62 0.17 -6.21
CA LYS A 66 -27.79 0.97 -5.84
C LYS A 66 -27.43 2.44 -5.56
N GLU A 67 -26.16 2.73 -5.34
CA GLU A 67 -25.66 4.08 -5.11
C GLU A 67 -25.12 4.65 -6.41
N ALA A 68 -25.55 5.86 -6.76
CA ALA A 68 -25.01 6.58 -7.89
C ALA A 68 -23.57 7.01 -7.56
N MET A 69 -22.60 6.38 -8.21
CA MET A 69 -21.18 6.76 -8.14
C MET A 69 -20.76 7.45 -9.43
N GLY A 70 -19.97 8.52 -9.31
CA GLY A 70 -19.34 9.15 -10.46
C GLY A 70 -18.35 8.21 -11.15
N GLU A 71 -18.11 8.42 -12.46
CA GLU A 71 -17.23 7.56 -13.26
C GLU A 71 -15.81 7.48 -12.69
N ASP A 72 -15.24 8.62 -12.28
CA ASP A 72 -13.90 8.70 -11.68
C ASP A 72 -13.80 7.91 -10.38
N GLN A 73 -14.83 7.99 -9.52
CA GLN A 73 -14.87 7.27 -8.25
C GLN A 73 -14.98 5.76 -8.47
N LEU A 74 -15.79 5.35 -9.45
CA LEU A 74 -15.92 3.93 -9.83
C LEU A 74 -14.61 3.39 -10.39
N LYS A 75 -13.92 4.16 -11.23
CA LYS A 75 -12.60 3.81 -11.79
C LYS A 75 -11.55 3.67 -10.69
N GLU A 76 -11.52 4.60 -9.74
CA GLU A 76 -10.64 4.55 -8.57
C GLU A 76 -10.87 3.29 -7.73
N LEU A 77 -12.13 3.03 -7.35
CA LEU A 77 -12.50 1.86 -6.55
C LEU A 77 -12.15 0.53 -7.24
N LYS A 78 -12.37 0.44 -8.55
CA LYS A 78 -11.97 -0.72 -9.36
C LYS A 78 -10.45 -0.93 -9.32
N ASN A 79 -9.67 0.13 -9.48
CA ASN A 79 -8.20 0.04 -9.46
C ASN A 79 -7.67 -0.41 -8.08
N ILE A 80 -8.24 0.11 -7.00
CA ILE A 80 -7.90 -0.30 -5.63
C ILE A 80 -8.16 -1.79 -5.45
N ASN A 81 -9.38 -2.25 -5.76
CA ASN A 81 -9.74 -3.67 -5.61
C ASN A 81 -8.92 -4.58 -6.53
N LEU A 82 -8.61 -4.16 -7.75
CA LEU A 82 -7.77 -4.92 -8.68
C LEU A 82 -6.37 -5.11 -8.10
N SER A 83 -5.76 -4.05 -7.58
CA SER A 83 -4.42 -4.14 -6.98
C SER A 83 -4.38 -5.05 -5.74
N LEU A 84 -5.38 -4.96 -4.85
CA LEU A 84 -5.50 -5.83 -3.67
C LEU A 84 -5.76 -7.29 -4.04
N THR A 85 -6.62 -7.54 -5.02
CA THR A 85 -6.89 -8.89 -5.54
C THR A 85 -5.62 -9.49 -6.14
N THR A 86 -4.87 -8.69 -6.90
CA THR A 86 -3.60 -9.12 -7.51
C THR A 86 -2.58 -9.48 -6.43
N LEU A 87 -2.44 -8.64 -5.40
CA LEU A 87 -1.57 -8.95 -4.25
C LEU A 87 -1.99 -10.25 -3.56
N GLY A 88 -3.29 -10.46 -3.33
CA GLY A 88 -3.82 -11.70 -2.76
C GLY A 88 -3.50 -12.93 -3.61
N LYS A 89 -3.61 -12.82 -4.95
CA LYS A 89 -3.23 -13.88 -5.90
C LYS A 89 -1.74 -14.21 -5.82
N VAL A 90 -0.86 -13.21 -5.71
CA VAL A 90 0.58 -13.43 -5.56
C VAL A 90 0.89 -14.14 -4.23
N ILE A 91 0.31 -13.67 -3.12
CA ILE A 91 0.50 -14.31 -1.80
C ILE A 91 0.04 -15.76 -1.85
N TYR A 92 -1.16 -16.01 -2.41
CA TYR A 92 -1.71 -17.35 -2.54
C TYR A 92 -0.84 -18.26 -3.40
N ALA A 93 -0.33 -17.77 -4.52
CA ALA A 93 0.57 -18.53 -5.39
C ALA A 93 1.89 -18.90 -4.70
N LEU A 94 2.45 -17.96 -3.92
CA LEU A 94 3.68 -18.20 -3.15
C LEU A 94 3.45 -19.17 -1.98
N SER A 95 2.30 -19.10 -1.31
CA SER A 95 1.98 -19.98 -0.17
C SER A 95 1.62 -21.40 -0.59
N SER A 96 0.98 -21.55 -1.76
CA SER A 96 0.41 -22.84 -2.19
C SER A 96 1.40 -23.75 -2.92
N GLY A 97 2.62 -23.29 -3.18
CA GLY A 97 3.71 -24.10 -3.75
C GLY A 97 3.50 -24.61 -5.19
N ASP A 98 2.37 -24.33 -5.84
CA ASP A 98 1.96 -25.05 -7.06
C ASP A 98 1.48 -24.18 -8.24
N LYS A 99 1.95 -24.55 -9.44
CA LYS A 99 1.87 -23.80 -10.72
C LYS A 99 0.48 -23.74 -11.38
N LYS A 100 -0.61 -24.01 -10.65
CA LYS A 100 -2.00 -24.02 -11.17
C LYS A 100 -2.95 -23.01 -10.49
N ALA A 101 -2.42 -22.03 -9.78
CA ALA A 101 -3.19 -21.06 -8.99
C ALA A 101 -3.86 -19.92 -9.79
N ALA A 102 -4.04 -20.05 -11.11
CA ALA A 102 -4.67 -19.00 -11.92
C ALA A 102 -6.22 -19.00 -11.85
N GLY A 103 -6.84 -20.01 -11.23
CA GLY A 103 -8.29 -20.24 -11.28
C GLY A 103 -9.08 -20.12 -9.97
N ALA A 104 -8.45 -19.80 -8.84
CA ALA A 104 -9.16 -19.50 -7.60
C ALA A 104 -9.18 -17.97 -7.40
N PHE A 105 -10.33 -17.42 -7.03
CA PHE A 105 -10.70 -15.99 -6.95
C PHE A 105 -11.21 -15.33 -8.24
#